data_AF-W0V733-F1
#
_entry.id   AF-W0V733-F1
#
_cell.length_a   1.000
_cell.length_b   1.000
_cell.length_c   1.000
_cell.angle_alpha   90.00
_cell.angle_beta   90.00
_cell.angle_gamma   90.00
#
_symmetry.space_group_name_H-M   'P 1'
#
loop_
_entity.id
_entity.type
_entity.pdbx_description
1 polymer ?
#
loop_
_entity_poly.entity_id
_entity_poly.type
_entity_poly.pdbx_seq_one_letter_code
_entity_poly.pdbx_strand_id
1 'polypeptide(L)'
;MVLDDLFLARRISDKAGELLPTLVHQRYKLKRSIVVASNRVVQDWGKYLGDNTMATTILAQIMHRAHILEFEGKSYRLKERHHGSRA
;
A
#
# COMPACT_ATOMS: atom_id res chain seq x y z
N MET A 1 -6.83 -10.88 0.67
CA MET A 1 -6.98 -9.66 1.51
C MET A 1 -6.67 -8.49 0.62
N VAL A 2 -7.39 -7.39 0.75
CA VAL A 2 -7.08 -6.17 0.01
C VAL A 2 -6.75 -5.09 1.04
N LEU A 3 -5.57 -4.50 0.90
CA LEU A 3 -5.15 -3.30 1.62
C LEU A 3 -5.19 -2.17 0.61
N ASP A 4 -6.27 -1.42 0.62
CA ASP A 4 -6.51 -0.33 -0.33
C ASP A 4 -6.03 1.00 0.25
N ASP A 5 -5.58 1.91 -0.62
CA ASP A 5 -5.10 3.25 -0.27
C ASP A 5 -4.07 3.29 0.90
N LEU A 6 -3.20 2.27 0.97
CA LEU A 6 -2.23 2.16 2.05
C LEU A 6 -1.30 3.40 2.06
N PHE A 7 -1.20 4.05 3.22
CA PHE A 7 -0.44 5.29 3.43
C PHE A 7 -0.95 6.53 2.66
N LEU A 8 -2.23 6.54 2.26
CA LEU A 8 -2.90 7.75 1.79
C LEU A 8 -2.88 8.84 2.88
N ALA A 9 -3.22 8.46 4.12
CA ALA A 9 -3.03 9.32 5.28
C ALA A 9 -1.54 9.51 5.60
N ARG A 10 -1.14 10.73 5.95
CA ARG A 10 0.28 11.12 6.18
C ARG A 10 1.01 10.25 7.20
N ARG A 11 0.30 9.66 8.16
CA ARG A 11 0.84 8.75 9.17
C ARG A 11 -0.28 7.83 9.63
N ILE A 12 0.04 6.56 9.83
CA ILE A 12 -0.90 5.62 10.45
C ILE A 12 -0.84 5.78 11.98
N SER A 13 -1.95 5.52 12.67
CA SER A 13 -1.92 5.48 14.15
C SER A 13 -0.95 4.40 14.64
N ASP A 14 -0.30 4.61 15.77
CA ASP A 14 0.67 3.66 16.33
C ASP A 14 0.09 2.24 16.47
N LYS A 15 -1.17 2.13 16.94
CA LYS A 15 -1.89 0.85 17.01
C LYS A 15 -2.02 0.13 15.66
N ALA A 16 -2.27 0.88 14.59
CA ALA A 16 -2.34 0.30 13.24
C ALA A 16 -0.94 -0.10 12.74
N GLY A 17 0.10 0.65 13.13
CA GLY A 17 1.49 0.34 12.84
C GLY A 17 1.97 -0.94 13.50
N GLU A 18 1.51 -1.23 14.71
CA GLU A 18 1.81 -2.50 15.38
C GLU A 18 1.04 -3.68 14.76
N LEU A 19 -0.20 -3.46 14.31
CA LEU A 19 -1.06 -4.53 13.77
C LEU A 19 -0.67 -4.95 12.35
N LEU A 20 -0.23 -4.01 11.51
CA LEU A 20 0.07 -4.29 10.10
C LEU A 20 1.17 -5.36 9.91
N PRO A 21 2.33 -5.32 10.59
CA PRO A 21 3.35 -6.35 10.53
C PRO A 21 2.82 -7.73 10.94
N THR A 22 2.04 -7.80 12.03
CA THR A 22 1.46 -9.05 12.51
C THR A 22 0.51 -9.65 11.47
N LEU A 23 -0.34 -8.82 10.87
CA LEU A 23 -1.27 -9.23 9.82
C LEU A 23 -0.53 -9.76 8.58
N VAL A 24 0.46 -9.00 8.10
CA VAL A 24 1.28 -9.40 6.94
C VAL A 24 2.03 -10.71 7.23
N HIS A 25 2.62 -10.84 8.42
CA HIS A 25 3.35 -12.03 8.83
C HIS A 25 2.46 -13.27 8.87
N GLN A 26 1.27 -13.18 9.48
CA GLN A 26 0.32 -14.29 9.52
C GLN A 26 -0.11 -14.73 8.12
N ARG A 27 -0.41 -13.78 7.24
CA ARG A 27 -0.78 -14.06 5.84
C ARG A 27 0.36 -14.73 5.07
N TYR A 28 1.59 -14.23 5.24
CA TYR A 28 2.79 -14.79 4.66
C TYR A 28 3.00 -16.26 5.08
N LYS A 29 2.94 -16.53 6.40
CA LYS A 29 3.10 -17.89 6.96
C LYS A 29 2.05 -18.86 6.44
N LEU A 30 0.79 -18.42 6.37
CA LEU A 30 -0.32 -19.23 5.86
C LEU A 30 -0.37 -19.30 4.33
N LYS A 31 0.60 -18.70 3.62
CA LYS A 31 0.65 -18.61 2.15
C LYS A 31 -0.65 -18.07 1.53
N ARG A 32 -1.32 -17.12 2.19
CA ARG A 32 -2.57 -16.52 1.71
C ARG A 32 -2.31 -15.20 1.00
N SER A 33 -2.97 -14.98 -0.13
CA SER A 33 -2.76 -13.79 -0.98
C SER A 33 -3.14 -12.47 -0.29
N ILE A 34 -2.32 -11.45 -0.57
CA ILE A 34 -2.52 -10.05 -0.21
C ILE A 34 -2.44 -9.24 -1.51
N VAL A 35 -3.40 -8.36 -1.74
CA VAL A 35 -3.35 -7.30 -2.73
C VAL A 35 -3.15 -6.00 -1.98
N VAL A 36 -2.16 -5.20 -2.38
CA VAL A 36 -1.89 -3.88 -1.81
C VAL A 36 -2.02 -2.86 -2.93
N ALA A 37 -2.85 -1.85 -2.71
CA ALA A 37 -2.88 -0.65 -3.52
C ALA A 37 -2.36 0.52 -2.68
N SER A 38 -1.43 1.29 -3.23
CA SER A 38 -0.85 2.46 -2.57
C SER A 38 -0.48 3.50 -3.61
N ASN A 39 -0.63 4.76 -3.23
CA ASN A 39 -0.11 5.90 -3.99
C ASN A 39 1.32 6.29 -3.58
N ARG A 40 1.97 5.48 -2.73
CA ARG A 40 3.32 5.69 -2.22
C ARG A 40 4.24 4.63 -2.76
N VAL A 41 5.41 5.07 -3.23
CA VAL A 41 6.50 4.17 -3.58
C VAL A 41 6.98 3.43 -2.33
N VAL A 42 7.37 2.16 -2.49
CA VAL A 42 7.73 1.27 -1.37
C VAL A 42 8.89 1.80 -0.53
N GLN A 43 9.79 2.56 -1.16
CA GLN A 43 10.95 3.19 -0.53
C GLN A 43 10.54 4.20 0.55
N ASP A 44 9.37 4.82 0.42
CA ASP A 44 8.89 5.82 1.36
C ASP A 44 8.14 5.21 2.56
N TRP A 45 7.86 3.90 2.57
CA TRP A 45 6.97 3.30 3.57
C TRP A 45 7.45 3.49 5.01
N GLY A 46 8.77 3.50 5.25
CA GLY A 46 9.34 3.77 6.56
C GLY A 46 8.95 5.13 7.15
N LYS A 47 8.79 6.16 6.30
CA LYS A 47 8.31 7.48 6.72
C LYS A 47 6.86 7.45 7.21
N TYR A 48 6.00 6.67 6.55
CA TYR A 48 4.58 6.60 6.90
C TYR A 48 4.31 5.68 8.09
N LEU A 49 5.15 4.65 8.26
CA LEU A 49 5.14 3.75 9.40
C LEU A 49 5.81 4.37 10.63
N GLY A 50 6.74 5.32 10.45
CA GLY A 50 7.57 5.86 11.53
C GLY A 50 8.69 4.92 11.98
N ASP A 51 8.87 3.79 11.30
CA ASP A 51 9.87 2.77 11.60
C ASP A 51 10.36 2.10 10.30
N ASN A 52 11.61 2.37 9.93
CA ASN A 52 12.26 1.81 8.74
C ASN A 52 12.52 0.29 8.85
N THR A 53 12.78 -0.21 10.05
CA THR A 53 13.03 -1.64 10.30
C THR A 53 11.74 -2.43 10.10
N MET A 54 10.64 -1.90 10.63
CA MET A 54 9.31 -2.46 10.44
C MET A 54 8.90 -2.45 8.95
N ALA A 55 9.12 -1.31 8.27
CA ALA A 55 8.84 -1.20 6.83
C ALA A 55 9.60 -2.25 6.02
N THR A 56 10.91 -2.39 6.26
CA THR A 56 11.75 -3.37 5.59
C THR A 56 11.26 -4.80 5.83
N THR A 57 10.82 -5.10 7.05
CA THR A 57 10.28 -6.42 7.42
C THR A 57 8.98 -6.74 6.69
N ILE A 58 8.04 -5.78 6.64
CA ILE A 58 6.78 -5.92 5.89
C ILE A 58 7.09 -6.14 4.40
N LEU A 59 7.94 -5.29 3.83
CA LEU A 59 8.32 -5.34 2.42
C LEU A 59 8.97 -6.70 2.07
N ALA A 60 9.90 -7.19 2.89
CA ALA A 60 10.53 -8.49 2.65
C ALA A 60 9.51 -9.63 2.57
N GLN A 61 8.47 -9.62 3.42
CA GLN A 61 7.44 -10.66 3.43
C GLN A 61 6.50 -10.58 2.21
N ILE A 62 6.05 -9.38 1.83
CA ILE A 62 5.15 -9.23 0.68
C ILE A 62 5.90 -9.44 -0.64
N MET A 63 7.10 -8.86 -0.78
CA MET A 63 7.86 -8.84 -2.03
C MET A 63 8.42 -10.21 -2.39
N HIS A 64 8.64 -11.10 -1.42
CA HIS A 64 9.14 -12.45 -1.66
C HIS A 64 8.32 -13.25 -2.69
N ARG A 65 7.03 -12.94 -2.86
CA ARG A 65 6.14 -13.59 -3.84
C ARG A 65 5.21 -12.62 -4.55
N ALA A 66 5.58 -11.34 -4.63
CA ALA A 66 4.74 -10.32 -5.24
C ALA A 66 5.02 -10.15 -6.74
N HIS A 67 4.00 -9.68 -7.44
CA HIS A 67 4.16 -8.99 -8.71
C HIS A 67 3.87 -7.51 -8.46
N ILE A 68 4.81 -6.64 -8.81
CA ILE A 68 4.66 -5.19 -8.66
C ILE A 68 4.07 -4.65 -9.95
N LEU A 69 2.99 -3.88 -9.83
CA LEU A 69 2.37 -3.16 -10.93
C LEU A 69 2.46 -1.67 -10.63
N GLU A 70 3.24 -0.96 -11.44
CA GLU A 70 3.35 0.48 -11.37
C GLU A 70 2.37 1.11 -12.37
N PHE A 71 1.59 2.07 -11.88
CA PHE A 71 0.59 2.76 -12.68
C PHE A 71 0.98 4.22 -12.83
N GLU A 72 1.13 4.66 -14.07
CA GLU A 72 1.43 6.05 -14.43
C GLU A 72 0.28 6.67 -15.23
N GLY A 73 0.18 8.00 -15.19
CA GLY A 73 -0.77 8.76 -16.00
C GLY A 73 -1.78 9.57 -15.21
N LYS A 74 -2.70 10.21 -15.95
CA LYS A 74 -3.70 11.11 -15.38
C LYS A 74 -4.82 10.32 -14.69
N SER A 75 -5.34 10.87 -13.60
CA SER A 75 -6.49 10.31 -12.90
C SER A 75 -7.67 10.10 -13.85
N TYR A 76 -8.22 8.89 -13.88
CA TYR A 76 -9.42 8.58 -14.65
C TYR A 76 -10.62 9.47 -14.24
N ARG A 77 -10.73 9.78 -12.94
CA ARG A 77 -11.76 10.68 -12.40
C ARG A 77 -11.70 12.08 -13.00
N LEU A 78 -10.50 12.57 -13.35
CA LEU A 78 -10.35 13.87 -14.00
C LEU A 78 -10.78 13.81 -15.47
N LYS A 79 -10.50 12.69 -16.15
CA LYS A 79 -10.90 12.47 -17.55
C LYS A 79 -12.42 12.54 -17.70
N GLU A 80 -13.18 11.93 -16.80
CA GLU A 80 -14.65 11.95 -16.83
C GLU A 80 -15.24 13.34 -16.60
N ARG A 81 -14.65 14.13 -15.68
CA ARG A 81 -15.08 15.53 -15.43
C ARG A 81 -14.92 16.42 -16.67
N HIS A 82 -13.87 16.23 -17.45
CA HIS A 82 -13.68 16.97 -18.70
C HIS A 82 -14.63 16.54 -19.83
N HIS A 83 -15.14 15.30 -19.80
CA HIS A 83 -16.13 14.84 -20.79
C HIS A 83 -17.55 15.29 -20.43
N GLY A 84 -17.91 15.33 -19.13
CA GLY A 84 -19.22 15.81 -18.67
C GLY A 84 -19.41 17.32 -18.75
N SER A 85 -18.34 18.11 -18.86
CA SER A 85 -18.42 19.58 -19.01
C SER A 85 -18.59 20.06 -20.46
N ARG A 86 -18.67 19.13 -21.42
CA ARG A 86 -18.82 19.39 -22.86
C ARG A 86 -20.19 18.97 -23.41
N ALA A 87 -21.12 18.61 -22.53
CA ALA A 87 -22.51 18.31 -22.85
C ALA A 87 -23.42 19.47 -22.39
#